data_AF-A0AAV8FMP5-F1
#
_entry.id   AF-A0AAV8FMP5-F1
#
_cell.length_a   1.000
_cell.length_b   1.000
_cell.length_c   1.000
_cell.angle_alpha   90.00
_cell.angle_beta   90.00
_cell.angle_gamma   90.00
#
_symmetry.space_group_name_H-M   'P 1'
#
loop_
_entity.id
_entity.type
_entity.pdbx_description
1 polymer ?
#
loop_
_entity_poly.entity_id
_entity_poly.type
_entity_poly.pdbx_seq_one_letter_code
_entity_poly.pdbx_strand_id
1 'polypeptide(L)'
;MDVDLNFRLLNPFTRKCYDLHPLSPYDSFEDITTYVETMDHMLVAKAILDRDPSHSLEFKVLIIMHGERNRLAFWKLGDPTWTLIPDACFFFNDIIFFKGDFYAVAIYNINNDIYLVNTGPHPNVKRVGPHVKLHGTFAYLVDYMGELLLVQRFRYYFKEQYVTIRMSISKINLEDKTYSEYKPTEGHSVFMGANSCMTIDPRKYPICRKNALYLADRPLNISDEHVCKDLWIYDNLAES
;
A
#
# COMPACT_ATOMS: atom_id res chain seq x y z
N MET A 1 26.48 11.66 9.04
CA MET A 1 26.84 11.32 7.65
C MET A 1 25.56 11.54 6.87
N ASP A 2 25.50 12.55 6.00
CA ASP A 2 24.31 12.82 5.18
C ASP A 2 24.10 11.63 4.25
N VAL A 3 23.07 10.83 4.51
CA VAL A 3 22.67 9.76 3.61
C VAL A 3 21.50 10.28 2.78
N ASP A 4 21.80 11.11 1.78
CA ASP A 4 20.81 11.45 0.76
C ASP A 4 20.49 10.17 -0.02
N LEU A 5 19.28 9.66 0.17
CA LEU A 5 18.81 8.48 -0.52
C LEU A 5 18.32 8.91 -1.90
N ASN A 6 19.08 8.53 -2.93
CA ASN A 6 18.70 8.74 -4.32
C ASN A 6 17.59 7.76 -4.73
N PHE A 7 16.39 8.28 -4.99
CA PHE A 7 15.27 7.47 -5.46
C PHE A 7 15.20 7.48 -6.97
N ARG A 8 15.04 6.29 -7.57
CA ARG A 8 14.85 6.13 -9.01
C ARG A 8 13.63 5.29 -9.29
N LEU A 9 12.77 5.80 -10.16
CA LEU A 9 11.68 5.02 -10.73
C LEU A 9 12.20 4.26 -11.94
N LEU A 10 12.17 2.93 -11.88
CA LEU A 10 12.52 2.05 -13.00
C LEU A 10 11.24 1.44 -13.58
N ASN A 11 11.02 1.63 -14.88
CA ASN A 11 10.06 0.82 -15.62
C ASN A 11 10.74 -0.51 -16.01
N PRO A 12 10.33 -1.67 -15.46
CA PRO A 12 11.03 -2.93 -15.66
C PRO A 12 10.92 -3.47 -17.10
N PHE A 13 9.90 -3.05 -17.85
CA PHE A 13 9.66 -3.52 -19.22
C PHE A 13 10.38 -2.66 -20.26
N THR A 14 10.37 -1.34 -20.08
CA THR A 14 11.02 -0.42 -21.03
C THR A 14 12.45 -0.06 -20.65
N ARG A 15 12.88 -0.40 -19.43
CA ARG A 15 14.17 -0.03 -18.83
C ARG A 15 14.40 1.48 -18.68
N LYS A 16 13.38 2.31 -18.91
CA LYS A 16 13.44 3.76 -18.65
C LYS A 16 13.56 4.00 -17.15
N CYS A 17 14.40 4.97 -16.80
CA CYS A 17 14.63 5.42 -15.43
C CYS A 17 14.26 6.90 -15.31
N TYR A 18 13.67 7.28 -14.20
CA TYR A 18 13.38 8.66 -13.84
C TYR A 18 13.95 8.91 -12.45
N ASP A 19 14.86 9.87 -12.35
CA ASP A 19 15.42 10.29 -11.07
C ASP A 19 14.35 11.12 -10.34
N LEU A 20 14.10 10.76 -9.09
CA LEU A 20 13.25 11.53 -8.19
C LEU A 20 14.16 12.42 -7.33
N HIS A 21 13.60 13.48 -6.76
CA HIS A 21 14.35 14.26 -5.77
C HIS A 21 14.79 13.34 -4.61
N PRO A 22 16.02 13.45 -4.10
CA PRO A 22 16.43 12.72 -2.90
C PRO A 22 15.45 12.97 -1.75
N LEU A 23 15.17 11.95 -0.93
CA LEU A 23 14.57 12.20 0.39
C LEU A 23 15.72 12.40 1.35
N SER A 24 15.88 13.62 1.87
CA SER A 24 16.79 13.84 2.99
C SER A 24 16.03 13.53 4.28
N PRO A 25 16.59 12.73 5.22
CA PRO A 25 16.03 12.59 6.56
C PRO A 25 15.88 13.93 7.28
N TYR A 26 16.63 14.95 6.85
CA TYR A 26 16.66 16.30 7.41
C TYR A 26 15.68 17.27 6.75
N ASP A 27 14.93 16.85 5.72
CA ASP A 27 13.83 17.63 5.14
C ASP A 27 12.66 17.71 6.15
N SER A 28 12.84 18.38 7.29
CA SER A 28 11.82 18.59 8.33
C SER A 28 11.13 17.32 8.88
N PHE A 29 11.79 16.16 8.80
CA PHE A 29 11.25 14.88 9.27
C PHE A 29 11.89 14.41 10.59
N GLU A 30 11.81 15.24 11.64
CA GLU A 30 12.49 15.00 12.94
C GLU A 30 12.21 13.61 13.56
N ASP A 31 11.01 13.04 13.38
CA ASP A 31 10.67 11.70 13.90
C ASP A 31 11.28 10.54 13.07
N ILE A 32 11.65 10.80 11.81
CA ILE A 32 12.21 9.77 10.91
C ILE A 32 13.67 9.50 11.28
N THR A 33 14.43 10.53 11.63
CA THR A 33 15.87 10.42 11.93
C THR A 33 16.16 9.42 13.05
N THR A 34 15.37 9.46 14.13
CA THR A 34 15.49 8.54 15.28
C THR A 34 15.21 7.08 14.88
N TYR A 35 14.29 6.84 13.94
CA TYR A 35 13.92 5.48 13.52
C TYR A 35 14.93 4.89 12.51
N VAL A 36 15.49 5.73 11.63
CA VAL A 36 16.50 5.36 10.63
C VAL A 36 17.80 4.87 11.28
N GLU A 37 18.19 5.47 12.40
CA GLU A 37 19.37 5.01 13.16
C GLU A 37 19.23 3.57 13.68
N THR A 38 18.00 3.04 13.74
CA THR A 38 17.71 1.70 14.28
C THR A 38 17.29 0.66 13.22
N MET A 39 16.94 1.08 12.01
CA MET A 39 16.55 0.18 10.91
C MET A 39 17.45 0.34 9.69
N ASP A 40 18.21 -0.71 9.43
CA ASP A 40 18.90 -0.90 8.17
C ASP A 40 17.85 -1.11 7.04
N HIS A 41 17.66 -0.06 6.22
CA HIS A 41 17.53 -0.13 4.74
C HIS A 41 16.23 0.28 4.00
N MET A 42 15.13 0.74 4.60
CA MET A 42 13.98 1.23 3.79
C MET A 42 13.25 2.44 4.40
N LEU A 43 13.56 3.64 3.92
CA LEU A 43 12.80 4.87 4.23
C LEU A 43 11.38 4.87 3.64
N VAL A 44 11.17 4.18 2.53
CA VAL A 44 9.90 4.23 1.78
C VAL A 44 9.22 2.87 1.85
N ALA A 45 8.04 2.82 2.47
CA ALA A 45 7.23 1.61 2.59
C ALA A 45 6.50 1.28 1.28
N LYS A 46 5.99 2.31 0.61
CA LYS A 46 5.26 2.21 -0.65
C LYS A 46 5.35 3.51 -1.43
N ALA A 47 5.32 3.40 -2.75
CA ALA A 47 5.19 4.51 -3.68
C ALA A 47 4.08 4.20 -4.70
N ILE A 48 3.34 5.21 -5.13
CA ILE A 48 2.34 5.13 -6.20
C ILE A 48 2.38 6.39 -7.07
N LEU A 49 2.12 6.21 -8.36
CA LEU A 49 2.10 7.28 -9.36
C LEU A 49 0.65 7.63 -9.72
N ASP A 50 0.36 8.90 -10.01
CA ASP A 50 -0.94 9.30 -10.59
C ASP A 50 -1.04 8.96 -12.09
N ARG A 51 0.10 8.80 -12.77
CA ARG A 51 0.17 8.48 -14.19
C ARG A 51 1.50 7.83 -14.55
N ASP A 52 1.52 7.12 -15.67
CA ASP A 52 2.74 6.54 -16.22
C ASP A 52 3.66 7.64 -16.80
N PRO A 53 4.89 7.77 -16.29
CA PRO A 53 5.89 8.71 -16.80
C PRO A 53 6.33 8.44 -18.25
N SER A 54 6.01 7.26 -18.79
CA SER A 54 6.26 6.93 -20.19
C SER A 54 5.34 7.70 -21.16
N HIS A 55 4.20 8.18 -20.66
CA HIS A 55 3.17 8.89 -21.43
C HIS A 55 3.08 10.38 -21.10
N SER A 56 3.46 10.81 -19.89
CA SER A 56 3.41 12.20 -19.46
C SER A 56 4.51 12.51 -18.45
N LEU A 57 5.22 13.63 -18.64
CA LEU A 57 6.20 14.12 -17.67
C LEU A 57 5.54 14.89 -16.52
N GLU A 58 4.23 15.12 -16.55
CA GLU A 58 3.52 15.81 -15.47
C GLU A 58 2.96 14.84 -14.43
N PHE A 59 3.80 13.94 -13.92
CA PHE A 59 3.40 12.95 -12.93
C PHE A 59 3.70 13.40 -11.50
N LYS A 60 2.93 12.84 -10.56
CA LYS A 60 3.14 12.93 -9.13
C LYS A 60 3.40 11.56 -8.56
N VAL A 61 4.32 11.50 -7.60
CA VAL A 61 4.58 10.33 -6.76
C VAL A 61 4.02 10.62 -5.39
N LEU A 62 3.18 9.73 -4.86
CA LEU A 62 2.81 9.70 -3.44
C LEU A 62 3.55 8.53 -2.78
N ILE A 63 4.11 8.76 -1.60
CA ILE A 63 4.83 7.76 -0.84
C ILE A 63 4.30 7.63 0.59
N ILE A 64 4.47 6.43 1.15
CA ILE A 64 4.46 6.20 2.60
C ILE A 64 5.91 6.13 3.05
N MET A 65 6.30 7.00 3.97
CA MET A 65 7.62 6.98 4.60
C MET A 65 7.57 6.15 5.88
N HIS A 66 8.44 5.15 6.00
CA HIS A 66 8.58 4.35 7.22
C HIS A 66 9.09 5.22 8.38
N GLY A 67 8.53 4.99 9.56
CA GLY A 67 8.88 5.67 10.81
C GLY A 67 7.78 5.50 11.83
N GLU A 68 7.83 6.27 12.93
CA GLU A 68 6.88 6.13 14.05
C GLU A 68 5.41 6.25 13.61
N ARG A 69 5.09 7.00 12.55
CA ARG A 69 3.70 7.23 12.11
C ARG A 69 3.42 6.88 10.64
N ASN A 70 4.34 6.25 9.93
CA ASN A 70 4.18 5.96 8.49
C ASN A 70 3.62 7.15 7.67
N ARG A 71 4.30 8.30 7.66
CA ARG A 71 3.75 9.56 7.12
C ARG A 71 3.64 9.56 5.59
N LEU A 72 2.78 10.43 5.06
CA LEU A 72 2.63 10.63 3.61
C LEU A 72 3.44 11.83 3.12
N ALA A 73 4.11 11.67 2.00
CA ALA A 73 4.71 12.78 1.25
C ALA A 73 4.44 12.60 -0.24
N PHE A 74 4.39 13.71 -0.97
CA PHE A 74 4.30 13.66 -2.42
C PHE A 74 5.35 14.54 -3.09
N TRP A 75 5.66 14.21 -4.34
CA TRP A 75 6.56 14.98 -5.17
C TRP A 75 6.02 14.99 -6.61
N LYS A 76 6.06 16.16 -7.25
CA LYS A 76 5.79 16.29 -8.68
C LYS A 76 7.11 16.44 -9.42
N LEU A 77 7.20 15.90 -10.63
CA LEU A 77 8.37 16.12 -11.47
C LEU A 77 8.67 17.61 -11.63
N GLY A 78 9.90 17.99 -11.27
CA GLY A 78 10.39 19.37 -11.32
C GLY A 78 10.23 20.16 -10.02
N ASP A 79 9.51 19.63 -9.02
CA ASP A 79 9.46 20.26 -7.69
C ASP A 79 10.84 20.14 -7.02
N PRO A 80 11.28 21.20 -6.30
CA PRO A 80 12.61 21.26 -5.72
C PRO A 80 12.76 20.36 -4.49
N THR A 81 11.68 19.93 -3.85
CA THR A 81 11.70 19.08 -2.66
C THR A 81 10.41 18.26 -2.55
N TRP A 82 10.41 17.24 -1.70
CA TRP A 82 9.19 16.54 -1.33
C TRP A 82 8.29 17.41 -0.44
N THR A 83 6.98 17.34 -0.66
CA THR A 83 5.99 18.02 0.19
C THR A 83 5.38 17.02 1.16
N LEU A 84 5.59 17.23 2.46
CA LEU A 84 4.94 16.46 3.52
C LEU A 84 3.44 16.78 3.53
N ILE A 85 2.61 15.75 3.63
CA ILE A 85 1.18 15.91 3.84
C ILE A 85 0.94 15.89 5.35
N PRO A 86 0.36 16.96 5.94
CA PRO A 86 0.09 17.01 7.37
C PRO A 86 -0.68 15.78 7.85
N ASP A 87 -0.17 15.12 8.88
CA ASP A 87 -0.81 13.97 9.50
C ASP A 87 -1.95 14.43 10.42
N ALA A 88 -2.93 13.55 10.62
CA ALA A 88 -3.91 13.69 11.70
C ALA A 88 -3.72 12.53 12.71
N CYS A 89 -2.46 12.23 13.04
CA CYS A 89 -2.05 11.18 13.97
C CYS A 89 -2.46 9.76 13.55
N PHE A 90 -2.04 9.32 12.37
CA PHE A 90 -2.39 8.00 11.82
C PHE A 90 -1.17 7.16 11.50
N PHE A 91 -1.36 5.83 11.46
CA PHE A 91 -0.41 4.89 10.87
C PHE A 91 -0.92 4.48 9.49
N PHE A 92 -0.40 5.10 8.42
CA PHE A 92 -0.80 4.69 7.07
C PHE A 92 -0.25 3.30 6.74
N ASN A 93 -1.14 2.41 6.29
CA ASN A 93 -0.76 1.06 5.87
C ASN A 93 -0.57 0.97 4.37
N ASP A 94 -1.45 1.63 3.61
CA ASP A 94 -1.46 1.50 2.17
C ASP A 94 -1.98 2.75 1.45
N ILE A 95 -1.49 2.94 0.23
CA ILE A 95 -1.88 4.01 -0.69
C ILE A 95 -2.19 3.46 -2.08
N ILE A 96 -3.11 4.10 -2.80
CA ILE A 96 -3.47 3.76 -4.18
C ILE A 96 -3.85 5.03 -4.95
N PHE A 97 -3.65 5.02 -6.26
CA PHE A 97 -4.29 5.96 -7.17
C PHE A 97 -5.47 5.26 -7.84
N PHE A 98 -6.68 5.78 -7.63
CA PHE A 98 -7.92 5.16 -8.08
C PHE A 98 -8.86 6.21 -8.64
N LYS A 99 -9.38 5.97 -9.85
CA LYS A 99 -10.35 6.87 -10.54
C LYS A 99 -10.00 8.36 -10.53
N GLY A 100 -8.71 8.69 -10.62
CA GLY A 100 -8.23 10.07 -10.73
C GLY A 100 -7.74 10.69 -9.41
N ASP A 101 -7.94 10.02 -8.29
CA ASP A 101 -7.60 10.52 -6.97
C ASP A 101 -6.65 9.58 -6.20
N PHE A 102 -5.87 10.15 -5.30
CA PHE A 102 -5.08 9.37 -4.35
C PHE A 102 -5.91 9.03 -3.12
N TYR A 103 -5.89 7.76 -2.74
CA TYR A 103 -6.49 7.26 -1.51
C TYR A 103 -5.45 6.61 -0.62
N ALA A 104 -5.68 6.68 0.68
CA ALA A 104 -4.89 6.00 1.69
C ALA A 104 -5.80 5.29 2.68
N VAL A 105 -5.30 4.19 3.26
CA VAL A 105 -5.91 3.55 4.42
C VAL A 105 -4.94 3.66 5.59
N ALA A 106 -5.48 4.05 6.73
CA ALA A 106 -4.70 4.21 7.95
C ALA A 106 -5.42 3.62 9.15
N ILE A 107 -4.63 3.10 10.08
CA ILE A 107 -5.14 2.67 11.38
C ILE A 107 -5.23 3.90 12.29
N TYR A 108 -6.43 4.11 12.84
CA TYR A 108 -6.69 5.05 13.92
C TYR A 108 -7.41 4.34 15.07
N ASN A 109 -6.78 4.27 16.23
CA ASN A 109 -7.21 3.43 17.36
C ASN A 109 -7.41 1.96 16.94
N ILE A 110 -8.66 1.55 16.74
CA ILE A 110 -9.05 0.19 16.36
C ILE A 110 -9.67 0.12 14.95
N ASN A 111 -9.71 1.24 14.23
CA ASN A 111 -10.40 1.34 12.94
C ASN A 111 -9.43 1.49 11.78
N ASN A 112 -9.79 0.91 10.64
CA ASN A 112 -9.11 1.12 9.36
C ASN A 112 -9.91 2.15 8.54
N ASP A 113 -9.56 3.43 8.65
CA ASP A 113 -10.28 4.50 7.98
C ASP A 113 -9.65 4.83 6.61
N ILE A 114 -10.49 5.22 5.65
CA ILE A 114 -10.08 5.57 4.28
C ILE A 114 -10.07 7.08 4.12
N TYR A 115 -8.98 7.58 3.55
CA TYR A 115 -8.70 8.99 3.34
C TYR A 115 -8.50 9.30 1.87
N LEU A 116 -9.12 10.37 1.41
CA LEU A 116 -8.74 11.07 0.19
C LEU A 116 -7.50 11.92 0.51
N VAL A 117 -6.47 11.81 -0.32
CA VAL A 117 -5.21 12.52 -0.17
C VAL A 117 -5.15 13.66 -1.17
N ASN A 118 -5.29 14.89 -0.68
CA ASN A 118 -5.22 16.09 -1.50
C ASN A 118 -3.76 16.52 -1.68
N THR A 119 -3.27 16.53 -2.92
CA THR A 119 -1.90 16.95 -3.31
C THR A 119 -1.89 18.29 -4.05
N GLY A 120 -2.83 19.17 -3.69
CA GLY A 120 -2.91 20.54 -4.19
C GLY A 120 -2.00 21.51 -3.43
N PRO A 121 -2.14 22.83 -3.64
CA PRO A 121 -1.33 23.86 -2.96
C PRO A 121 -1.44 23.83 -1.43
N HIS A 122 -2.53 23.29 -0.89
CA HIS A 122 -2.77 23.11 0.54
C HIS A 122 -3.02 21.63 0.83
N PRO A 123 -1.95 20.80 0.88
CA PRO A 123 -2.09 19.36 0.99
C PRO A 123 -2.70 18.97 2.33
N ASN A 124 -3.57 17.97 2.30
CA ASN A 124 -4.26 17.46 3.49
C ASN A 124 -4.86 16.07 3.21
N VAL A 125 -5.30 15.41 4.27
CA VAL A 125 -6.09 14.18 4.19
C VAL A 125 -7.52 14.41 4.68
N LYS A 126 -8.50 13.85 3.97
CA LYS A 126 -9.92 13.91 4.36
C LYS A 126 -10.48 12.51 4.43
N ARG A 127 -11.05 12.12 5.57
CA ARG A 127 -11.75 10.84 5.70
C ARG A 127 -12.98 10.82 4.77
N VAL A 128 -13.04 9.82 3.91
CA VAL A 128 -14.12 9.63 2.93
C VAL A 128 -14.84 8.30 3.09
N GLY A 129 -14.21 7.33 3.77
CA GLY A 129 -14.80 6.03 4.02
C GLY A 129 -15.74 5.97 5.23
N PRO A 130 -16.49 4.86 5.35
CA PRO A 130 -17.25 4.53 6.56
C PRO A 130 -16.31 4.21 7.73
N HIS A 131 -16.79 4.37 8.96
CA HIS A 131 -16.04 3.91 10.14
C HIS A 131 -15.96 2.39 10.18
N VAL A 132 -14.75 1.88 10.00
CA VAL A 132 -14.50 0.45 9.99
C VAL A 132 -14.11 -0.02 11.37
N LYS A 133 -15.04 -0.62 12.11
CA LYS A 133 -14.69 -1.43 13.30
C LYS A 133 -14.15 -2.79 12.84
N LEU A 134 -12.99 -2.83 12.20
CA LEU A 134 -12.38 -4.09 11.77
C LEU A 134 -10.91 -4.12 12.18
N HIS A 135 -10.59 -5.12 12.98
CA HIS A 135 -9.34 -5.34 13.72
C HIS A 135 -8.20 -5.95 12.87
N GLY A 136 -8.15 -5.67 11.56
CA GLY A 136 -7.06 -6.13 10.73
C GLY A 136 -5.76 -5.44 11.16
N THR A 137 -4.69 -6.21 11.35
CA THR A 137 -3.36 -5.68 11.71
C THR A 137 -2.77 -4.86 10.55
N PHE A 138 -3.13 -5.21 9.32
CA PHE A 138 -2.76 -4.49 8.11
C PHE A 138 -3.97 -4.40 7.18
N ALA A 139 -4.07 -3.30 6.45
CA ALA A 139 -5.08 -3.08 5.42
C ALA A 139 -4.44 -2.62 4.11
N TYR A 140 -5.01 -3.07 3.00
CA TYR A 140 -4.55 -2.76 1.65
C TYR A 140 -5.73 -2.31 0.79
N LEU A 141 -5.47 -1.36 -0.11
CA LEU A 141 -6.44 -0.87 -1.08
C LEU A 141 -6.12 -1.48 -2.45
N VAL A 142 -7.16 -1.95 -3.13
CA VAL A 142 -7.02 -2.64 -4.43
C VAL A 142 -8.02 -2.08 -5.43
N ASP A 143 -7.53 -1.74 -6.62
CA ASP A 143 -8.40 -1.53 -7.78
C ASP A 143 -8.76 -2.90 -8.38
N TYR A 144 -10.02 -3.28 -8.23
CA TYR A 144 -10.62 -4.44 -8.86
C TYR A 144 -11.58 -3.99 -9.93
N MET A 145 -11.10 -3.95 -11.18
CA MET A 145 -11.96 -3.68 -12.35
C MET A 145 -12.77 -2.38 -12.21
N GLY A 146 -12.19 -1.34 -11.60
CA GLY A 146 -12.89 -0.08 -11.34
C GLY A 146 -13.76 -0.08 -10.08
N GLU A 147 -13.68 -1.11 -9.25
CA GLU A 147 -14.20 -1.14 -7.88
C GLU A 147 -13.05 -1.04 -6.87
N LEU A 148 -13.24 -0.25 -5.82
CA LEU A 148 -12.24 -0.14 -4.76
C LEU A 148 -12.51 -1.20 -3.70
N LEU A 149 -11.53 -2.06 -3.44
CA LEU A 149 -11.59 -3.10 -2.40
C LEU A 149 -10.69 -2.74 -1.22
N LEU A 150 -11.16 -3.07 -0.03
CA LEU A 150 -10.37 -3.10 1.20
C LEU A 150 -10.02 -4.56 1.50
N VAL A 151 -8.74 -4.88 1.50
CA VAL A 151 -8.24 -6.19 1.95
C VAL A 151 -7.63 -6.02 3.32
N GLN A 152 -8.13 -6.74 4.31
CA GLN A 152 -7.60 -6.72 5.66
C GLN A 152 -6.94 -8.03 6.01
N ARG A 153 -5.75 -7.93 6.60
CA ARG A 153 -4.93 -9.06 7.01
C ARG A 153 -4.82 -9.08 8.53
N PHE A 154 -5.32 -10.15 9.13
CA PHE A 154 -5.24 -10.41 10.55
C PHE A 154 -4.01 -11.28 10.80
N ARG A 155 -3.04 -10.74 11.55
CA ARG A 155 -1.83 -11.49 11.92
C ARG A 155 -1.85 -11.79 13.40
N TYR A 156 -1.32 -12.96 13.75
CA TYR A 156 -1.09 -13.36 15.12
C TYR A 156 0.41 -13.60 15.33
N TYR A 157 0.94 -13.11 16.45
CA TYR A 157 2.33 -13.33 16.80
C TYR A 157 2.47 -14.70 17.47
N PHE A 158 3.15 -15.62 16.80
CA PHE A 158 3.35 -16.98 17.27
C PHE A 158 4.78 -17.43 16.96
N LYS A 159 5.45 -18.02 17.97
CA LYS A 159 6.84 -18.52 17.83
C LYS A 159 7.76 -17.52 17.13
N GLU A 160 7.78 -16.29 17.62
CA GLU A 160 8.64 -15.20 17.13
C GLU A 160 8.38 -14.77 15.68
N GLN A 161 7.20 -15.11 15.14
CA GLN A 161 6.80 -14.75 13.78
C GLN A 161 5.36 -14.25 13.74
N TYR A 162 5.10 -13.28 12.88
CA TYR A 162 3.73 -12.87 12.57
C TYR A 162 3.15 -13.76 11.48
N VAL A 163 2.17 -14.60 11.83
CA VAL A 163 1.48 -15.50 10.90
C VAL A 163 0.14 -14.89 10.51
N THR A 164 -0.19 -14.94 9.23
CA THR A 164 -1.53 -14.55 8.75
C THR A 164 -2.55 -15.62 9.14
N ILE A 165 -3.53 -15.26 9.97
CA ILE A 165 -4.56 -16.20 10.45
C ILE A 165 -5.89 -16.06 9.71
N ARG A 166 -6.18 -14.87 9.19
CA ARG A 166 -7.42 -14.58 8.47
C ARG A 166 -7.20 -13.41 7.54
N MET A 167 -7.96 -13.39 6.44
CA MET A 167 -8.13 -12.21 5.62
C MET A 167 -9.61 -11.95 5.38
N SER A 168 -9.96 -10.67 5.19
CA SER A 168 -11.29 -10.27 4.74
C SER A 168 -11.16 -9.30 3.60
N ILE A 169 -12.05 -9.41 2.62
CA ILE A 169 -12.11 -8.52 1.47
C ILE A 169 -13.49 -7.89 1.46
N SER A 170 -13.54 -6.57 1.38
CA SER A 170 -14.78 -5.81 1.33
C SER A 170 -14.77 -4.84 0.16
N LYS A 171 -15.87 -4.74 -0.57
CA LYS A 171 -16.08 -3.65 -1.53
C LYS A 171 -16.36 -2.36 -0.77
N ILE A 172 -15.76 -1.27 -1.23
CA ILE A 172 -15.91 0.06 -0.64
C ILE A 172 -16.84 0.87 -1.53
N ASN A 173 -17.93 1.37 -0.96
CA ASN A 173 -18.73 2.42 -1.59
C ASN A 173 -18.45 3.75 -0.87
N LEU A 174 -17.71 4.62 -1.55
CA LEU A 174 -17.30 5.93 -1.03
C LEU A 174 -18.44 6.96 -1.04
N GLU A 175 -19.41 6.81 -1.94
CA GLU A 175 -20.56 7.71 -2.07
C GLU A 175 -21.54 7.48 -0.91
N ASP A 176 -21.98 6.24 -0.75
CA ASP A 176 -22.93 5.83 0.28
C ASP A 176 -22.26 5.66 1.65
N LYS A 177 -20.92 5.67 1.68
CA LYS A 177 -20.12 5.32 2.86
C LYS A 177 -20.61 4.01 3.46
N THR A 178 -20.53 2.95 2.67
CA THR A 178 -20.79 1.58 3.11
C THR A 178 -19.70 0.58 2.69
N TYR A 179 -19.70 -0.57 3.35
CA TYR A 179 -18.93 -1.75 2.94
C TYR A 179 -19.89 -2.89 2.63
N SER A 180 -19.53 -3.70 1.65
CA SER A 180 -20.17 -5.00 1.43
C SER A 180 -19.10 -6.08 1.34
N GLU A 181 -19.41 -7.28 1.81
CA GLU A 181 -18.52 -8.42 1.67
C GLU A 181 -18.22 -8.65 0.18
N TYR A 182 -16.93 -8.73 -0.17
CA TYR A 182 -16.54 -9.14 -1.50
C TYR A 182 -16.52 -10.66 -1.56
N LYS A 183 -17.40 -11.23 -2.40
CA LYS A 183 -17.34 -12.65 -2.75
C LYS A 183 -16.63 -12.76 -4.10
N PRO A 184 -15.54 -13.54 -4.20
CA PRO A 184 -14.92 -13.83 -5.48
C PRO A 184 -15.86 -14.77 -6.27
N THR A 185 -16.85 -14.20 -6.94
CA THR A 185 -17.87 -14.96 -7.70
C THR A 185 -17.72 -14.76 -9.21
N GLU A 186 -16.86 -13.85 -9.65
CA GLU A 186 -16.69 -13.47 -11.06
C GLU A 186 -15.46 -14.09 -11.73
N GLY A 187 -14.88 -15.11 -11.10
CA GLY A 187 -13.79 -15.88 -11.67
C GLY A 187 -12.42 -15.21 -11.61
N HIS A 188 -12.27 -14.04 -11.01
CA HIS A 188 -10.99 -13.33 -10.89
C HIS A 188 -10.32 -13.65 -9.55
N SER A 189 -9.02 -13.43 -9.47
CA SER A 189 -8.21 -13.77 -8.30
C SER A 189 -7.41 -12.56 -7.83
N VAL A 190 -7.13 -12.48 -6.53
CA VAL A 190 -6.32 -11.39 -5.96
C VAL A 190 -4.95 -11.94 -5.63
N PHE A 191 -3.90 -11.20 -5.96
CA PHE A 191 -2.53 -11.49 -5.55
C PHE A 191 -2.05 -10.41 -4.60
N MET A 192 -1.55 -10.82 -3.44
CA MET A 192 -1.01 -9.94 -2.41
C MET A 192 0.47 -10.26 -2.21
N GLY A 193 1.32 -9.28 -2.52
CA GLY A 193 2.74 -9.28 -2.16
C GLY A 193 3.00 -8.60 -0.82
N ALA A 194 4.26 -8.36 -0.53
CA ALA A 194 4.70 -7.78 0.75
C ALA A 194 4.15 -6.36 1.02
N ASN A 195 3.94 -5.55 -0.03
CA ASN A 195 3.54 -4.14 0.08
C ASN A 195 2.48 -3.71 -0.94
N SER A 196 1.89 -4.65 -1.67
CA SER A 196 0.90 -4.34 -2.69
C SER A 196 -0.02 -5.51 -2.95
N CYS A 197 -1.24 -5.19 -3.39
CA CYS A 197 -2.19 -6.14 -3.89
C CYS A 197 -2.54 -5.79 -5.33
N MET A 198 -2.78 -6.81 -6.14
CA MET A 198 -3.22 -6.66 -7.53
C MET A 198 -4.26 -7.71 -7.87
N THR A 199 -4.99 -7.46 -8.94
CA THR A 199 -6.02 -8.36 -9.43
C THR A 199 -5.50 -9.11 -10.65
N ILE A 200 -5.82 -10.40 -10.71
CA ILE A 200 -5.42 -11.30 -11.78
C ILE A 200 -6.67 -11.72 -12.53
N ASP A 201 -6.65 -11.50 -13.84
CA ASP A 201 -7.62 -12.08 -14.78
C ASP A 201 -7.11 -13.45 -15.23
N PRO A 202 -7.69 -14.57 -14.73
CA PRO A 202 -7.24 -15.90 -15.09
C PRO A 202 -7.56 -16.28 -16.54
N ARG A 203 -8.35 -15.49 -17.28
CA ARG A 203 -8.45 -15.66 -18.74
C ARG A 203 -7.13 -15.30 -19.43
N LYS A 204 -6.38 -14.33 -18.88
CA LYS A 204 -5.04 -13.96 -19.35
C LYS A 204 -3.95 -14.89 -18.77
N TYR A 205 -4.20 -15.47 -17.61
CA TYR A 205 -3.27 -16.35 -16.90
C TYR A 205 -3.94 -17.67 -16.50
N PRO A 206 -4.10 -18.64 -17.42
CA PRO A 206 -4.85 -19.88 -17.16
C PRO A 206 -4.28 -20.76 -16.06
N ILE A 207 -3.00 -20.57 -15.70
CA ILE A 207 -2.34 -21.25 -14.58
C ILE A 207 -2.87 -20.78 -13.22
N CYS A 208 -3.44 -19.58 -13.16
CA CYS A 208 -4.07 -19.06 -11.96
C CYS A 208 -5.48 -19.66 -11.82
N ARG A 209 -5.74 -20.26 -10.67
CA ARG A 209 -7.09 -20.64 -10.24
C ARG A 209 -7.96 -19.39 -10.19
N LYS A 210 -9.20 -19.55 -10.60
CA LYS A 210 -10.26 -18.55 -10.46
C LYS A 210 -10.68 -18.43 -9.00
N ASN A 211 -11.16 -17.25 -8.58
CA ASN A 211 -11.71 -17.02 -7.25
C ASN A 211 -10.72 -17.32 -6.10
N ALA A 212 -9.42 -17.18 -6.37
CA ALA A 212 -8.36 -17.48 -5.42
C ALA A 212 -7.71 -16.21 -4.88
N LEU A 213 -7.22 -16.29 -3.65
CA LEU A 213 -6.33 -15.29 -3.08
C LEU A 213 -4.94 -15.91 -2.96
N TYR A 214 -3.99 -15.28 -3.66
CA TYR A 214 -2.58 -15.66 -3.68
C TYR A 214 -1.80 -14.75 -2.75
N LEU A 215 -1.11 -15.32 -1.77
CA LEU A 215 -0.22 -14.57 -0.90
C LEU A 215 1.23 -14.88 -1.24
N ALA A 216 2.04 -13.85 -1.44
CA ALA A 216 3.48 -13.94 -1.40
C ALA A 216 3.94 -13.32 -0.07
N ASP A 217 3.86 -14.09 1.02
CA ASP A 217 4.40 -13.67 2.30
C ASP A 217 5.91 -13.94 2.34
N ARG A 218 6.68 -12.97 2.85
CA ARG A 218 8.06 -13.23 3.26
C ARG A 218 8.03 -13.48 4.76
N PRO A 219 8.43 -14.66 5.26
CA PRO A 219 8.67 -14.82 6.69
C PRO A 219 9.75 -13.80 7.10
N LEU A 220 9.47 -13.02 8.15
CA LEU A 220 10.30 -11.88 8.57
C LEU A 220 11.70 -12.26 9.08
N ASN A 221 12.01 -13.55 9.22
CA ASN A 221 13.28 -14.05 9.73
C ASN A 221 13.82 -15.22 8.90
N ILE A 222 14.26 -14.96 7.66
CA ILE A 222 15.19 -15.88 6.98
C ILE A 222 16.29 -15.03 6.36
N SER A 223 17.49 -15.18 6.93
CA SER A 223 18.78 -14.76 6.35
C SER A 223 18.86 -15.15 4.88
N ASP A 224 19.56 -14.35 4.09
CA ASP A 224 19.83 -14.55 2.67
C ASP A 224 19.85 -16.01 2.18
N GLU A 225 19.26 -16.17 0.99
CA GLU A 225 19.22 -17.35 0.12
C GLU A 225 17.88 -18.09 0.03
N HIS A 226 17.17 -17.73 -1.06
CA HIS A 226 16.19 -18.53 -1.77
C HIS A 226 14.87 -18.86 -1.04
N VAL A 227 13.81 -18.68 -1.84
CA VAL A 227 12.45 -19.22 -1.69
C VAL A 227 11.45 -18.29 -0.95
N CYS A 228 10.60 -17.63 -1.74
CA CYS A 228 9.24 -17.29 -1.35
C CYS A 228 8.51 -18.63 -1.12
N LYS A 229 8.47 -19.10 0.13
CA LYS A 229 8.08 -20.50 0.44
C LYS A 229 6.60 -20.79 0.37
N ASP A 230 5.76 -19.77 0.34
CA ASP A 230 4.39 -19.94 0.82
C ASP A 230 3.40 -19.18 -0.06
N LEU A 231 3.14 -19.70 -1.27
CA LEU A 231 1.97 -19.32 -2.06
C LEU A 231 0.75 -20.05 -1.49
N TRP A 232 0.16 -19.51 -0.42
CA TRP A 232 -1.07 -20.06 0.14
C TRP A 232 -2.26 -19.65 -0.73
N ILE A 233 -3.05 -20.63 -1.16
CA ILE A 233 -4.38 -20.40 -1.76
C ILE A 233 -5.37 -20.46 -0.60
N TYR A 234 -5.93 -19.32 -0.23
CA TYR A 234 -7.05 -19.28 0.72
C TYR A 234 -8.35 -19.47 -0.05
N ASP A 235 -8.96 -20.65 0.08
CA ASP A 235 -10.35 -20.84 -0.26
C ASP A 235 -11.18 -20.32 0.93
N ASN A 236 -12.03 -19.31 0.71
CA ASN A 236 -13.09 -18.97 1.65
C ASN A 236 -14.09 -20.13 1.64
N LEU A 237 -13.77 -21.24 2.31
CA LEU A 237 -14.75 -22.24 2.68
C LEU A 237 -15.51 -21.65 3.87
N ALA A 238 -16.67 -21.07 3.55
CA ALA A 238 -17.75 -20.98 4.51
C ALA A 238 -18.00 -22.40 5.04
N GLU A 239 -17.64 -22.65 6.29
CA GLU A 239 -18.27 -23.74 7.03
C GLU A 239 -19.72 -23.34 7.27
N SER A 240 -20.58 -24.30 6.94
CA SER A 240 -22.05 -24.29 6.88
C SER A 240 -22.78 -23.72 8.09
#